data_AF-A0A972ZGS6-F1
#
_entry.id   AF-A0A972ZGS6-F1
#
_cell.length_a   1.000
_cell.length_b   1.000
_cell.length_c   1.000
_cell.angle_alpha   90.00
_cell.angle_beta   90.00
_cell.angle_gamma   90.00
#
_symmetry.space_group_name_H-M   'P 1'
#
loop_
_entity.id
_entity.type
_entity.pdbx_description
1 polymer ?
#
loop_
_entity_poly.entity_id
_entity_poly.type
_entity_poly.pdbx_seq_one_letter_code
_entity_poly.pdbx_strand_id
1 'polypeptide(L)' 'MKIGISCQHTYGGSGAVATELGKALALKGHTVHFFSQSAPFRLGAFSSNIHYHEVEAMHYPLFECPFHSLALASKIAEV' A
#
# COMPACT_ATOMS: atom_id res chain seq x y z
N MET A 1 0.91 6.42 -16.24
CA MET A 1 1.95 6.75 -15.23
C MET A 1 2.07 5.58 -14.26
N LYS A 2 3.19 5.47 -13.54
CA LYS A 2 3.35 4.57 -12.40
C LYS A 2 3.09 5.37 -11.12
N ILE A 3 2.18 4.91 -10.26
CA ILE A 3 1.71 5.65 -9.08
C ILE A 3 1.81 4.76 -7.84
N GLY A 4 2.55 5.22 -6.83
CA GLY A 4 2.60 4.57 -5.52
C GLY A 4 1.55 5.16 -4.57
N ILE A 5 0.82 4.30 -3.85
CA ILE A 5 -0.14 4.67 -2.82
C ILE A 5 0.25 3.96 -1.52
N SER A 6 0.73 4.73 -0.54
CA SER A 6 0.88 4.26 0.83
C SER A 6 -0.41 4.55 1.60
N CYS A 7 -1.06 3.53 2.14
CA CYS A 7 -2.31 3.70 2.86
C CYS A 7 -2.47 2.72 4.02
N GLN A 8 -3.36 3.07 4.93
CA GLN A 8 -3.77 2.16 5.99
C GLN A 8 -4.64 1.04 5.41
N HIS A 9 -4.34 -0.20 5.79
CA HIS A 9 -5.04 -1.39 5.26
C HIS A 9 -6.38 -1.67 5.94
N THR A 10 -6.60 -1.13 7.15
CA THR A 10 -7.72 -1.47 8.02
C THR A 10 -9.02 -0.71 7.72
N TYR A 11 -10.08 -1.10 8.44
CA TYR A 11 -11.39 -0.46 8.42
C TYR A 11 -11.30 1.02 8.81
N GLY A 12 -11.53 1.91 7.85
CA GLY A 12 -11.55 3.35 8.02
C GLY A 12 -11.87 4.08 6.72
N GLY A 13 -12.25 5.36 6.82
CA GLY A 13 -12.61 6.16 5.64
C GLY A 13 -11.43 6.39 4.69
N SER A 14 -10.23 6.65 5.24
CA SER A 14 -9.03 6.93 4.45
C SER A 14 -8.55 5.73 3.63
N GLY A 15 -8.54 4.53 4.21
CA GLY A 15 -8.19 3.30 3.51
C GLY A 15 -9.15 3.00 2.36
N ALA A 16 -10.46 3.13 2.60
CA ALA A 16 -11.46 2.92 1.56
C ALA A 16 -11.32 3.94 0.40
N VAL A 17 -11.08 5.21 0.72
CA VAL A 17 -10.85 6.25 -0.30
C VAL A 17 -9.58 5.97 -1.09
N ALA A 18 -8.48 5.59 -0.44
CA ALA A 18 -7.23 5.25 -1.11
C ALA A 18 -7.38 4.09 -2.09
N THR A 19 -8.09 3.03 -1.68
CA THR A 19 -8.36 1.88 -2.55
C THR A 19 -9.18 2.26 -3.77
N GLU A 20 -10.29 3.00 -3.59
CA GLU A 20 -11.16 3.40 -4.69
C GLU A 20 -10.48 4.40 -5.64
N LEU A 21 -9.65 5.30 -5.10
CA LEU A 21 -8.80 6.18 -5.90
C LEU A 21 -7.82 5.36 -6.77
N GLY A 22 -7.13 4.39 -6.18
CA GLY A 22 -6.20 3.54 -6.94
C GLY A 22 -6.88 2.73 -8.03
N LYS A 23 -8.08 2.18 -7.77
CA LYS A 23 -8.89 1.53 -8.81
C LYS A 23 -9.27 2.49 -9.93
N ALA A 24 -9.71 3.69 -9.61
CA ALA A 24 -10.09 4.69 -10.61
C ALA A 24 -8.88 5.11 -11.47
N LEU A 25 -7.69 5.24 -10.87
CA LEU A 25 -6.44 5.50 -11.60
C LEU A 25 -6.05 4.33 -12.50
N ALA A 26 -6.21 3.10 -12.02
CA ALA A 26 -5.98 1.89 -12.81
C ALA A 26 -6.94 1.81 -14.01
N LEU A 27 -8.24 2.11 -13.83
CA LEU A 27 -9.21 2.16 -14.92
C LEU A 27 -8.86 3.21 -15.99
N LYS A 28 -8.14 4.27 -15.61
CA LYS A 28 -7.59 5.28 -16.54
C LYS A 28 -6.28 4.84 -17.23
N GLY A 29 -5.86 3.59 -17.07
CA GLY A 29 -4.67 3.02 -17.68
C GLY A 29 -3.36 3.34 -16.95
N HIS A 30 -3.42 3.73 -15.67
CA HIS A 30 -2.22 3.86 -14.84
C HIS A 30 -1.83 2.54 -14.19
N THR A 31 -0.55 2.35 -13.91
CA THR A 31 -0.06 1.24 -13.09
C THR A 31 -0.01 1.72 -11.64
N VAL A 32 -0.74 1.06 -10.75
CA VAL A 32 -0.87 1.45 -9.35
C VAL A 32 -0.18 0.43 -8.46
N HIS A 33 0.64 0.92 -7.53
CA HIS A 33 1.35 0.12 -6.54
C HIS A 33 0.87 0.53 -5.14
N PHE A 34 0.17 -0.36 -4.46
CA PHE A 34 -0.23 -0.17 -3.07
C PHE A 34 0.87 -0.68 -2.13
N PHE A 35 1.18 0.11 -1.11
CA PHE A 35 2.12 -0.25 -0.04
C PHE A 35 1.37 -0.21 1.29
N SER A 36 1.21 -1.37 1.93
CA SER A 36 0.54 -1.49 3.22
C SER A 36 0.91 -2.81 3.92
N GLN A 37 0.64 -2.92 5.22
CA GLN A 37 0.96 -4.16 5.97
C GLN A 37 0.06 -5.35 5.59
N SER A 38 -1.12 -5.10 5.03
CA SER A 38 -2.00 -6.13 4.48
C SER A 38 -2.70 -5.57 3.25
N ALA A 39 -3.33 -6.43 2.43
CA ALA A 39 -4.03 -5.99 1.23
C ALA A 39 -5.10 -4.92 1.58
N PRO A 40 -5.12 -3.76 0.89
CA PRO A 40 -6.07 -2.70 1.21
C PRO A 40 -7.51 -3.17 1.23
N PHE A 41 -8.26 -2.74 2.24
CA PHE A 41 -9.69 -3.02 2.34
C PHE A 41 -10.40 -2.62 1.04
N ARG A 42 -11.26 -3.52 0.54
CA ARG A 42 -12.00 -3.42 -0.73
C ARG A 42 -11.17 -3.51 -2.01
N LEU A 43 -9.88 -3.89 -1.99
CA LEU A 43 -9.12 -4.02 -3.24
C LEU A 43 -9.82 -4.98 -4.24
N GLY A 44 -10.39 -6.07 -3.72
CA GLY A 44 -11.28 -6.95 -4.46
C GLY A 44 -10.52 -7.90 -5.37
N ALA A 45 -11.05 -8.12 -6.57
CA ALA A 45 -10.48 -9.06 -7.55
C ALA A 45 -9.20 -8.52 -8.20
N PHE A 46 -8.44 -9.45 -8.78
CA PHE A 46 -7.22 -9.15 -9.51
C PHE A 46 -7.45 -8.15 -10.66
N SER A 47 -6.55 -7.20 -10.79
CA SER A 47 -6.48 -6.23 -11.90
C SER A 47 -5.05 -6.20 -12.41
N SER A 48 -4.86 -6.29 -13.73
CA SER A 48 -3.54 -6.48 -14.35
C SER A 48 -2.57 -5.32 -14.14
N ASN A 49 -3.09 -4.13 -13.81
CA ASN A 49 -2.31 -2.91 -13.59
C ASN A 49 -2.39 -2.40 -12.15
N ILE A 50 -2.82 -3.26 -11.21
CA ILE A 50 -2.75 -2.99 -9.77
C ILE A 50 -1.85 -4.02 -9.12
N HIS A 51 -0.89 -3.52 -8.36
CA HIS A 51 0.06 -4.33 -7.59
C HIS A 51 -0.08 -3.97 -6.12
N TYR A 52 0.10 -4.97 -5.27
CA TYR A 52 0.16 -4.81 -3.82
C TYR A 52 1.51 -5.29 -3.32
N HIS A 53 2.13 -4.48 -2.48
CA HIS A 53 3.41 -4.75 -1.84
C HIS A 53 3.21 -4.73 -0.33
N GLU A 54 3.42 -5.88 0.28
CA GLU A 54 3.35 -6.03 1.73
C GLU A 54 4.55 -5.35 2.40
N VAL A 55 4.24 -4.56 3.42
CA VAL A 55 5.23 -3.83 4.23
C VAL A 55 5.17 -4.35 5.66
N GLU A 56 6.05 -5.28 6.00
CA GLU A 56 6.17 -5.77 7.37
C GLU A 56 6.97 -4.80 8.23
N ALA A 57 6.43 -4.48 9.42
CA ALA A 57 7.15 -3.68 10.39
C ALA A 57 8.19 -4.55 11.10
N MET A 58 9.45 -4.13 11.07
CA MET A 58 10.51 -4.82 11.81
C MET A 58 10.39 -4.53 13.31
N HIS A 59 10.36 -5.60 14.10
CA HIS A 59 10.45 -5.54 15.55
C HIS A 59 11.92 -5.74 15.92
N TYR A 60 12.55 -4.68 16.42
CA TYR A 60 13.95 -4.70 16.80
C TYR A 60 14.10 -4.22 18.25
N PRO A 61 14.79 -4.96 19.14
CA PRO A 61 14.82 -4.67 20.58
C PRO A 61 15.34 -3.27 20.96
N LEU A 62 16.08 -2.60 20.06
CA LEU A 62 16.57 -1.24 20.29
C LEU A 62 15.45 -0.19 20.23
N PHE A 63 14.35 -0.46 19.52
CA PHE A 63 13.27 0.50 19.30
C PHE A 63 12.04 0.18 20.15
N GLU A 64 11.47 1.22 20.76
CA GLU A 64 10.26 1.10 21.60
C GLU A 64 8.99 0.79 20.79
N CYS A 65 8.98 1.09 19.49
CA CYS A 65 7.87 0.78 18.59
C CYS A 65 8.36 0.19 17.26
N PRO A 66 7.50 -0.57 16.54
CA PRO A 66 7.87 -1.16 15.26
C PRO A 66 8.30 -0.09 14.25
N PHE A 67 9.41 -0.32 13.55
CA PHE A 67 10.04 0.68 12.67
C PHE A 67 9.37 0.73 11.28
N HIS A 68 8.05 0.93 11.26
CA HIS A 68 7.21 0.82 10.07
C HIS A 68 7.58 1.83 8.98
N SER A 69 7.92 3.08 9.34
CA SER A 69 8.25 4.12 8.37
C SER A 69 9.49 3.81 7.55
N LEU A 70 10.52 3.21 8.16
CA LEU A 70 11.73 2.80 7.43
C LEU A 70 11.46 1.60 6.53
N ALA A 71 10.72 0.61 7.03
CA ALA A 71 10.31 -0.55 6.23
C ALA A 71 9.49 -0.11 5.01
N LEU A 72 8.55 0.83 5.20
CA LEU A 72 7.77 1.44 4.13
C LEU A 72 8.65 2.17 3.12
N ALA A 73 9.54 3.06 3.58
CA ALA A 73 10.43 3.80 2.71
C ALA A 73 11.35 2.87 1.90
N SER A 74 11.90 1.84 2.55
CA SER A 74 12.73 0.81 1.89
C SER A 74 11.94 0.06 0.83
N LYS A 75 10.69 -0.34 1.11
CA LYS A 75 9.86 -1.05 0.15
C LYS A 75 9.47 -0.18 -1.04
N ILE A 76 9.18 1.11 -0.80
CA ILE A 76 8.90 2.08 -1.87
C ILE A 76 10.13 2.28 -2.76
N ALA A 77 11.35 2.28 -2.20
CA ALA A 77 12.58 2.45 -2.97
C ALA A 77 12.98 1.20 -3.77
N GLU A 78 12.56 0.01 -3.34
CA GLU A 78 12.82 -1.27 -4.02
C GLU A 78 12.03 -1.44 -5.33
N VAL A 79 10.84 -0.83 -5.41
CA VAL A 79 9.84 -1.00 -6.49
C VAL A 79 9.96 0.07 -7.57
#